data_AF-T1PIK7-F1
#
_entry.id   AF-T1PIK7-F1
#
_cell.length_a   1.000
_cell.length_b   1.000
_cell.length_c   1.000
_cell.angle_alpha   90.00
_cell.angle_beta   90.00
_cell.angle_gamma   90.00
#
_symmetry.space_group_name_H-M   'P 1'
#
loop_
_entity.id
_entity.type
_entity.pdbx_description
1 polymer ?
#
loop_
_entity_poly.entity_id
_entity_poly.type
_entity_poly.pdbx_seq_one_letter_code
_entity_poly.pdbx_strand_id
1 'polypeptide(L)'
;MIPAIFRQLLVFSKFACTPPSLHIGEQHNKYSKTTNHYGGNNSSVEVVSMNYIPFGEKSISICVKLYQCTATEESVMQEHILHEIIKALRTPLAMKYKCLSSSTWKLAISSLITVLHTGLKVARAKSNYFTGMWDDLADTLDKFLFPQSVCTIEDRGLEEIVLDETIDCQVIELLRDEVLPYAHEMPHQFIMQIVVLLNKGSIHSASDSNICYESDWKLREIFAKTCFETLLQFSLLDDNCNNNRSSVSSTASPSTAAANALNANIANAVGGAGGKDFAGRLAVTALLHRFQEVLKRFNDDERQSGKCPLPRFRLSEISFVLKAIATLVISMKKAPASKVNKPAWDQLIGLYPYLVDCTTTTSPEVSRSLREALLQYTDLLHAPKCFNNNNNNVDNTATSSSSSNIQCVTSSSSVSNETQQQQHSNGQE
;
A
#
# COMPACT_ATOMS: atom_id res chain seq x y z
N MET A 1 24.81 28.26 -16.45
CA MET A 1 24.04 28.14 -17.72
C MET A 1 23.06 26.97 -17.69
N ILE A 2 23.48 25.76 -17.28
CA ILE A 2 22.62 24.56 -17.24
C ILE A 2 21.29 24.77 -16.46
N PRO A 3 21.28 25.33 -15.23
CA PRO A 3 20.02 25.59 -14.51
C PRO A 3 19.04 26.52 -15.23
N ALA A 4 19.54 27.50 -15.98
CA ALA A 4 18.68 28.41 -16.74
C ALA A 4 17.96 27.69 -17.89
N ILE A 5 18.63 26.74 -18.55
CA ILE A 5 18.02 25.89 -19.59
C ILE A 5 16.90 25.04 -18.98
N PHE A 6 17.13 24.44 -17.81
CA PHE A 6 16.09 23.70 -17.09
C PHE A 6 14.86 24.56 -16.82
N ARG A 7 15.05 25.74 -16.20
CA ARG A 7 13.92 26.64 -15.91
C ARG A 7 13.13 26.99 -17.16
N GLN A 8 13.79 27.25 -18.29
CA GLN A 8 13.11 27.55 -19.53
C GLN A 8 12.31 26.35 -20.07
N LEU A 9 12.90 25.14 -20.06
CA LEU A 9 12.22 23.92 -20.48
C LEU A 9 11.01 23.60 -19.58
N LEU A 10 11.12 23.84 -18.27
CA LEU A 10 10.04 23.65 -17.30
C LEU A 10 8.93 24.71 -17.42
N VAL A 11 9.22 25.89 -17.95
CA VAL A 11 8.19 26.86 -18.34
C VAL A 11 7.44 26.35 -19.58
N PHE A 12 8.18 25.90 -20.60
CA PHE A 12 7.59 25.38 -21.84
C PHE A 12 6.77 24.11 -21.63
N SER A 13 7.14 23.24 -20.69
CA SER A 13 6.37 22.03 -20.38
C SER A 13 4.95 22.34 -19.91
N LYS A 14 4.72 23.46 -19.23
CA LYS A 14 3.39 23.87 -18.74
C LYS A 14 2.39 24.07 -19.87
N PHE A 15 2.85 24.41 -21.07
CA PHE A 15 1.98 24.61 -22.23
C PHE A 15 1.26 23.33 -22.68
N ALA A 16 1.73 22.15 -22.26
CA ALA A 16 1.03 20.90 -22.52
C ALA A 16 -0.30 20.77 -21.75
N CYS A 17 -0.44 21.45 -20.62
CA CYS A 17 -1.68 21.44 -19.81
C CYS A 17 -2.44 22.76 -19.87
N THR A 18 -1.72 23.87 -19.92
CA THR A 18 -2.28 25.23 -19.93
C THR A 18 -1.63 26.01 -21.08
N PRO A 19 -2.14 25.86 -22.32
CA PRO A 19 -1.64 26.64 -23.44
C PRO A 19 -1.88 28.14 -23.17
N PRO A 20 -0.99 29.04 -23.63
CA PRO A 20 -1.19 30.48 -23.48
C PRO A 20 -2.50 30.93 -24.11
N SER A 21 -3.34 31.66 -23.37
CA SER A 21 -4.55 32.27 -23.92
C SER A 21 -4.15 33.42 -24.85
N LEU A 22 -4.33 33.24 -26.15
CA LEU A 22 -4.25 34.34 -27.12
C LEU A 22 -5.43 35.28 -26.88
N HIS A 23 -5.22 36.37 -26.13
CA HIS A 23 -6.10 37.53 -26.23
C HIS A 23 -5.79 38.21 -27.57
N ILE A 24 -6.53 37.82 -28.60
CA ILE A 24 -6.65 38.65 -29.81
C ILE A 24 -7.26 39.96 -29.33
N GLY A 25 -6.44 41.00 -29.21
CA GLY A 25 -6.89 42.30 -28.74
C GLY A 25 -8.03 42.81 -29.61
N GLU A 26 -9.11 43.26 -28.97
CA GLU A 26 -10.20 44.03 -29.58
C GLU A 26 -9.73 45.44 -30.00
N GLN A 27 -8.63 45.53 -30.74
CA GLN A 27 -8.18 46.79 -31.33
C GLN A 27 -7.87 46.56 -32.79
N HIS A 28 -8.92 46.75 -33.60
CA HIS A 28 -8.97 47.05 -35.04
C HIS A 28 -10.01 46.18 -35.76
N ASN A 29 -11.29 46.57 -35.67
CA ASN A 29 -12.22 46.45 -36.81
C ASN A 29 -13.49 47.28 -36.56
N LYS A 30 -13.33 48.61 -36.51
CA LYS A 30 -14.43 49.51 -36.91
C LYS A 30 -14.47 49.49 -38.44
N TYR A 31 -15.11 48.48 -39.03
CA TYR A 31 -15.72 48.46 -40.39
C TYR A 31 -16.03 47.01 -40.76
N SER A 32 -17.12 46.46 -40.23
CA SER A 32 -18.01 45.59 -41.01
C SER A 32 -19.28 45.32 -40.22
N LYS A 33 -20.37 46.01 -40.58
CA LYS A 33 -21.71 45.49 -40.37
C LYS A 33 -21.95 44.50 -41.50
N THR A 34 -22.25 43.24 -41.17
CA THR A 34 -23.51 42.54 -41.46
C THR A 34 -23.32 41.02 -41.46
N THR A 35 -24.28 40.35 -40.81
CA THR A 35 -24.73 38.97 -41.07
C THR A 35 -24.04 37.84 -40.31
N ASN A 36 -24.75 37.42 -39.24
CA ASN A 36 -24.82 36.10 -38.61
C ASN A 36 -24.11 34.95 -39.34
N HIS A 37 -23.13 34.33 -38.69
CA HIS A 37 -22.88 32.88 -38.71
C HIS A 37 -22.29 32.47 -37.34
N TYR A 38 -23.00 31.60 -36.63
CA TYR A 38 -22.50 30.93 -35.42
C TYR A 38 -21.34 29.99 -35.82
N GLY A 39 -20.16 30.13 -35.19
CA GLY A 39 -19.09 29.10 -35.26
C GLY A 39 -17.64 29.52 -35.52
N GLY A 40 -17.18 30.71 -35.09
CA GLY A 40 -15.89 31.26 -35.57
C GLY A 40 -14.66 31.26 -34.64
N ASN A 41 -14.79 31.15 -33.31
CA ASN A 41 -13.65 31.42 -32.41
C ASN A 41 -13.08 30.20 -31.66
N ASN A 42 -13.77 29.06 -31.63
CA ASN A 42 -13.31 27.89 -30.85
C ASN A 42 -12.31 27.03 -31.62
N SER A 43 -12.43 26.92 -32.95
CA SER A 43 -11.56 26.05 -33.76
C SER A 43 -10.11 26.52 -33.84
N SER A 44 -9.88 27.83 -33.91
CA SER A 44 -8.51 28.39 -33.93
C SER A 44 -7.81 28.23 -32.58
N VAL A 45 -8.52 28.42 -31.47
CA VAL A 45 -8.01 28.22 -30.10
C VAL A 45 -7.71 26.73 -29.84
N GLU A 46 -8.54 25.83 -30.36
CA GLU A 46 -8.33 24.38 -30.29
C GLU A 46 -7.11 23.94 -31.10
N VAL A 47 -6.97 24.39 -32.36
CA VAL A 47 -5.79 24.09 -33.21
C VAL A 47 -4.50 24.63 -32.62
N VAL A 48 -4.53 25.85 -32.05
CA VAL A 48 -3.36 26.42 -31.36
C VAL A 48 -3.00 25.60 -30.12
N SER A 49 -4.00 25.18 -29.32
CA SER A 49 -3.81 24.30 -28.17
C SER A 49 -3.20 22.94 -28.57
N MET A 50 -3.63 22.37 -29.71
CA MET A 50 -3.08 21.12 -30.24
C MET A 50 -1.61 21.20 -30.65
N ASN A 51 -1.10 22.39 -31.02
CA ASN A 51 0.32 22.57 -31.32
C ASN A 51 1.18 22.74 -30.06
N TYR A 52 0.61 23.32 -29.00
CA TYR A 52 1.31 23.51 -27.73
C TYR A 52 1.52 22.21 -26.94
N ILE A 53 0.65 21.20 -27.14
CA ILE A 53 0.78 19.89 -26.49
C ILE A 53 2.09 19.19 -26.90
N PRO A 54 2.35 18.85 -28.19
CA PRO A 54 3.62 18.25 -28.61
C PRO A 54 4.84 19.08 -28.25
N PHE A 55 4.74 20.42 -28.27
CA PHE A 55 5.84 21.31 -27.87
C PHE A 55 6.18 21.18 -26.38
N GLY A 56 5.16 21.22 -25.51
CA GLY A 56 5.34 21.04 -24.07
C GLY A 56 5.85 19.64 -23.74
N GLU A 57 5.30 18.61 -24.37
CA GLU A 57 5.75 17.21 -24.24
C GLU A 57 7.22 17.03 -24.68
N LYS A 58 7.61 17.66 -25.80
CA LYS A 58 9.00 17.65 -26.25
C LYS A 58 9.92 18.34 -25.25
N SER A 59 9.46 19.42 -24.63
CA SER A 59 10.21 20.15 -23.60
C SER A 59 10.42 19.30 -22.35
N ILE A 60 9.41 18.55 -21.90
CA ILE A 60 9.54 17.54 -20.82
C ILE A 60 10.60 16.51 -21.20
N SER A 61 10.51 15.94 -22.40
CA SER A 61 11.43 14.89 -22.86
C SER A 61 12.89 15.35 -22.89
N ILE A 62 13.15 16.58 -23.34
CA ILE A 62 14.51 17.17 -23.35
C ILE A 62 14.98 17.43 -21.92
N CYS A 63 14.10 17.96 -21.06
CA CYS A 63 14.40 18.22 -19.64
C CYS A 63 14.85 16.94 -18.91
N VAL A 64 14.12 15.84 -19.08
CA VAL A 64 14.45 14.53 -18.46
C VAL A 64 15.81 14.03 -18.94
N LYS A 65 16.06 14.05 -20.25
CA LYS A 65 17.35 13.61 -20.82
C LYS A 65 18.51 14.45 -20.30
N LEU A 66 18.34 15.76 -20.23
CA LEU A 66 19.36 16.66 -19.67
C LEU A 66 19.62 16.34 -18.19
N TYR A 67 18.57 16.09 -17.41
CA TYR A 67 18.71 15.73 -15.99
C TYR A 67 19.47 14.42 -15.80
N GLN A 68 19.18 13.38 -16.57
CA GLN A 68 19.90 12.10 -16.48
C GLN A 68 21.42 12.23 -16.68
N CYS A 69 21.84 13.15 -17.56
CA CYS A 69 23.27 13.40 -17.81
C CYS A 69 23.94 14.33 -16.80
N THR A 70 23.16 15.11 -16.03
CA THR A 70 23.69 16.22 -15.22
C THR A 70 23.28 16.17 -13.75
N ALA A 71 22.56 15.13 -13.30
CA ALA A 71 21.99 15.05 -11.96
C ALA A 71 23.04 15.16 -10.83
N THR A 72 24.29 14.75 -11.08
CA THR A 72 25.39 14.81 -10.10
C THR A 72 26.16 16.13 -10.10
N GLU A 73 25.88 17.03 -11.05
CA GLU A 73 26.52 18.34 -11.14
C GLU A 73 26.10 19.25 -9.98
N GLU A 74 27.07 19.92 -9.36
CA GLU A 74 26.82 20.72 -8.16
C GLU A 74 25.83 21.87 -8.44
N SER A 75 25.95 22.54 -9.59
CA SER A 75 25.03 23.61 -9.99
C SER A 75 23.58 23.14 -10.17
N VAL A 76 23.36 21.87 -10.51
CA VAL A 76 22.03 21.28 -10.67
C VAL A 76 21.41 20.95 -9.31
N MET A 77 22.23 20.49 -8.35
CA MET A 77 21.79 20.23 -6.98
C MET A 77 21.52 21.52 -6.20
N GLN A 78 22.42 22.51 -6.28
CA GLN A 78 22.29 23.81 -5.60
C GLN A 78 21.02 24.57 -6.02
N GLU A 79 20.64 24.44 -7.30
CA GLU A 79 19.44 25.09 -7.86
C GLU A 79 18.17 24.23 -7.73
N HIS A 80 18.21 23.15 -6.95
CA HIS A 80 17.08 22.27 -6.65
C HIS A 80 16.32 21.78 -7.90
N ILE A 81 17.04 21.49 -9.00
CA ILE A 81 16.42 21.21 -10.30
C ILE A 81 15.48 19.99 -10.26
N LEU A 82 15.84 18.94 -9.51
CA LEU A 82 14.95 17.77 -9.34
C LEU A 82 13.59 18.16 -8.73
N HIS A 83 13.61 19.06 -7.73
CA HIS A 83 12.41 19.55 -7.08
C HIS A 83 11.54 20.35 -8.05
N GLU A 84 12.15 21.20 -8.86
CA GLU A 84 11.44 21.97 -9.89
C GLU A 84 10.86 21.08 -11.00
N ILE A 85 11.55 19.99 -11.38
CA ILE A 85 11.00 18.96 -12.28
C ILE A 85 9.76 18.32 -11.65
N ILE A 86 9.82 17.89 -10.38
CA ILE A 86 8.68 17.29 -9.66
C ILE A 86 7.48 18.26 -9.64
N LYS A 87 7.71 19.54 -9.31
CA LYS A 87 6.64 20.55 -9.30
C LYS A 87 6.01 20.75 -10.68
N ALA A 88 6.81 20.82 -11.73
CA ALA A 88 6.29 20.98 -13.09
C ALA A 88 5.45 19.77 -13.51
N LEU A 89 5.92 18.56 -13.20
CA LEU A 89 5.21 17.31 -13.52
C LEU A 89 3.97 17.10 -12.65
N ARG A 90 3.88 17.68 -11.45
CA ARG A 90 2.70 17.54 -10.59
C ARG A 90 1.40 17.95 -11.28
N THR A 91 1.43 19.01 -12.10
CA THR A 91 0.23 19.53 -12.76
C THR A 91 -0.42 18.50 -13.71
N PRO A 92 0.27 18.00 -14.75
CA PRO A 92 -0.30 16.95 -15.61
C PRO A 92 -0.68 15.69 -14.84
N LEU A 93 0.08 15.32 -13.81
CA LEU A 93 -0.19 14.12 -13.01
C LEU A 93 -1.46 14.24 -12.16
N ALA A 94 -1.67 15.39 -11.52
CA ALA A 94 -2.91 15.66 -10.79
C ALA A 94 -4.12 15.78 -11.72
N MET A 95 -3.89 16.09 -13.00
CA MET A 95 -4.89 16.16 -14.05
C MET A 95 -5.03 14.85 -14.85
N LYS A 96 -4.58 13.68 -14.35
CA LYS A 96 -4.56 12.38 -15.09
C LYS A 96 -5.75 12.19 -16.05
N TYR A 97 -6.99 12.22 -15.57
CA TYR A 97 -8.19 12.03 -16.40
C TYR A 97 -8.86 13.34 -16.87
N LYS A 98 -8.19 14.48 -16.70
CA LYS A 98 -8.63 15.84 -17.10
C LYS A 98 -7.64 16.56 -18.03
N CYS A 99 -6.51 15.93 -18.36
CA CYS A 99 -5.55 16.47 -19.31
C CYS A 99 -6.20 16.60 -20.70
N LEU A 100 -5.80 17.64 -21.45
CA LEU A 100 -6.26 17.84 -22.83
C LEU A 100 -5.86 16.65 -23.73
N SER A 101 -4.74 16.00 -23.44
CA SER A 101 -4.32 14.75 -24.08
C SER A 101 -3.89 13.72 -23.04
N SER A 102 -4.28 12.46 -23.24
CA SER A 102 -3.83 11.34 -22.40
C SER A 102 -2.32 11.08 -22.54
N SER A 103 -1.73 11.44 -23.69
CA SER A 103 -0.27 11.35 -23.90
C SER A 103 0.51 12.18 -22.87
N THR A 104 -0.04 13.30 -22.43
CA THR A 104 0.68 14.28 -21.61
C THR A 104 0.92 13.76 -20.20
N TRP A 105 -0.11 13.24 -19.53
CA TRP A 105 0.08 12.67 -18.19
C TRP A 105 0.87 11.35 -18.24
N LYS A 106 0.69 10.54 -19.29
CA LYS A 106 1.46 9.31 -19.52
C LYS A 106 2.95 9.61 -19.68
N LEU A 107 3.28 10.64 -20.46
CA LEU A 107 4.64 11.13 -20.58
C LEU A 107 5.15 11.70 -19.25
N ALA A 108 4.33 12.46 -18.52
CA ALA A 108 4.71 13.05 -17.25
C ALA A 108 5.08 12.00 -16.20
N ILE A 109 4.31 10.91 -16.09
CA ILE A 109 4.61 9.85 -15.10
C ILE A 109 5.83 9.03 -15.51
N SER A 110 5.95 8.69 -16.79
CA SER A 110 7.16 8.03 -17.33
C SER A 110 8.41 8.90 -17.10
N SER A 111 8.29 10.21 -17.30
CA SER A 111 9.34 11.19 -17.03
C SER A 111 9.69 11.26 -15.56
N LEU A 112 8.70 11.28 -14.66
CA LEU A 112 8.90 11.29 -13.21
C LEU A 112 9.64 10.03 -12.75
N ILE A 113 9.19 8.84 -13.17
CA ILE A 113 9.86 7.57 -12.85
C ILE A 113 11.32 7.59 -13.31
N THR A 114 11.55 8.05 -14.55
CA THR A 114 12.89 8.13 -15.15
C THR A 114 13.82 9.05 -14.35
N VAL A 115 13.37 10.25 -13.98
CA VAL A 115 14.21 11.18 -13.20
C VAL A 115 14.43 10.68 -11.77
N LEU A 116 13.48 9.98 -11.17
CA LEU A 116 13.60 9.45 -9.81
C LEU A 116 14.60 8.30 -9.72
N HIS A 117 14.68 7.41 -10.73
CA HIS A 117 15.71 6.34 -10.76
C HIS A 117 17.14 6.86 -10.66
N THR A 118 17.41 8.07 -11.15
CA THR A 118 18.70 8.76 -11.03
C THR A 118 18.72 9.68 -9.80
N GLY A 119 17.70 10.52 -9.66
CA GLY A 119 17.63 11.59 -8.67
C GLY A 119 17.55 11.10 -7.23
N LEU A 120 16.87 9.99 -6.95
CA LEU A 120 16.80 9.43 -5.59
C LEU A 120 18.18 8.95 -5.11
N LYS A 121 18.99 8.35 -6.00
CA LYS A 121 20.37 7.94 -5.67
C LYS A 121 21.23 9.13 -5.31
N VAL A 122 21.12 10.23 -6.07
CA VAL A 122 21.82 11.49 -5.77
C VAL A 122 21.32 12.11 -4.47
N ALA A 123 19.99 12.13 -4.26
CA ALA A 123 19.38 12.71 -3.07
C ALA A 123 19.79 11.99 -1.78
N ARG A 124 19.91 10.65 -1.81
CA ARG A 124 20.45 9.86 -0.69
C ARG A 124 21.90 10.22 -0.39
N ALA A 125 22.74 10.32 -1.42
CA ALA A 125 24.16 10.66 -1.27
C ALA A 125 24.40 12.11 -0.79
N LYS A 126 23.48 13.04 -1.09
CA LYS A 126 23.62 14.49 -0.87
C LYS A 126 22.36 15.12 -0.27
N SER A 127 21.85 14.53 0.81
CA SER A 127 20.55 14.84 1.43
C SER A 127 20.30 16.32 1.74
N ASN A 128 21.34 17.09 2.06
CA ASN A 128 21.25 18.52 2.39
C ASN A 128 20.64 19.39 1.27
N TYR A 129 20.74 18.98 0.01
CA TYR A 129 20.19 19.73 -1.13
C TYR A 129 18.72 19.41 -1.43
N PHE A 130 18.10 18.44 -0.76
CA PHE A 130 16.79 17.91 -1.15
C PHE A 130 15.74 17.97 -0.04
N THR A 131 16.00 18.68 1.06
CA THR A 131 15.12 18.72 2.24
C THR A 131 13.69 19.15 1.94
N GLY A 132 13.49 20.18 1.11
CA GLY A 132 12.16 20.70 0.75
C GLY A 132 11.41 19.91 -0.34
N MET A 133 12.05 18.89 -0.94
CA MET A 133 11.49 18.16 -2.08
C MET A 133 10.52 17.05 -1.67
N TRP A 134 10.74 16.44 -0.51
CA TRP A 134 10.14 15.14 -0.17
C TRP A 134 8.62 15.18 0.01
N ASP A 135 8.09 16.18 0.70
CA ASP A 135 6.64 16.37 0.84
C ASP A 135 5.99 16.61 -0.51
N ASP A 136 6.67 17.38 -1.36
CA ASP A 136 6.23 17.68 -2.71
C ASP A 136 6.27 16.45 -3.63
N LEU A 137 7.21 15.54 -3.42
CA LEU A 137 7.24 14.25 -4.11
C LEU A 137 6.07 13.37 -3.65
N ALA A 138 5.88 13.22 -2.33
CA ALA A 138 4.79 12.42 -1.78
C ALA A 138 3.41 12.91 -2.25
N ASP A 139 3.16 14.22 -2.20
CA ASP A 139 1.93 14.85 -2.70
C ASP A 139 1.72 14.61 -4.20
N THR A 140 2.80 14.63 -5.00
CA THR A 140 2.72 14.34 -6.43
C THR A 140 2.31 12.89 -6.70
N LEU A 141 2.89 11.94 -5.96
CA LEU A 141 2.56 10.52 -6.07
C LEU A 141 1.12 10.24 -5.62
N ASP A 142 0.68 10.83 -4.50
CA ASP A 142 -0.70 10.67 -4.01
C ASP A 142 -1.72 11.21 -5.02
N LYS A 143 -1.51 12.42 -5.56
CA LYS A 143 -2.40 13.02 -6.56
C LYS A 143 -2.50 12.22 -7.85
N PHE A 144 -1.41 11.59 -8.27
CA PHE A 144 -1.41 10.73 -9.45
C PHE A 144 -2.14 9.40 -9.20
N LEU A 145 -1.82 8.74 -8.09
CA LEU A 145 -2.36 7.42 -7.77
C LEU A 145 -3.79 7.48 -7.26
N PHE A 146 -4.24 8.61 -6.72
CA PHE A 146 -5.59 8.84 -6.22
C PHE A 146 -6.17 10.15 -6.80
N PRO A 147 -6.38 10.21 -8.12
CA PRO A 147 -6.83 11.41 -8.78
C PRO A 147 -8.26 11.75 -8.36
N GLN A 148 -8.55 13.04 -8.18
CA GLN A 148 -9.90 13.52 -7.82
C GLN A 148 -10.90 13.34 -8.98
N SER A 149 -10.41 13.26 -10.21
CA SER A 149 -11.21 13.00 -11.39
C SER A 149 -11.55 11.51 -11.49
N VAL A 150 -12.85 11.19 -11.51
CA VAL A 150 -13.33 9.83 -11.79
C VAL A 150 -13.33 9.62 -13.30
N CYS A 151 -12.77 8.50 -13.76
CA CYS A 151 -12.84 8.04 -15.14
C CYS A 151 -13.77 6.84 -15.20
N THR A 152 -14.77 6.87 -16.08
CA THR A 152 -15.67 5.72 -16.28
C THR A 152 -15.19 4.84 -17.43
N ILE A 153 -15.67 3.59 -17.46
CA ILE A 153 -15.38 2.65 -18.56
C ILE A 153 -15.99 3.15 -19.86
N GLU A 154 -17.14 3.82 -19.80
CA GLU A 154 -17.81 4.39 -20.98
C GLU A 154 -16.96 5.48 -21.65
N ASP A 155 -16.25 6.28 -20.86
CA ASP A 155 -15.43 7.39 -21.39
C ASP A 155 -14.15 6.92 -22.08
N ARG A 156 -13.57 5.79 -21.63
CA ARG A 156 -12.18 5.45 -21.92
C ARG A 156 -11.95 4.03 -22.44
N GLY A 157 -12.90 3.14 -22.21
CA GLY A 157 -12.78 1.72 -22.55
C GLY A 157 -11.97 0.93 -21.52
N LEU A 158 -12.35 -0.34 -21.35
CA LEU A 158 -11.77 -1.25 -20.37
C LEU A 158 -10.26 -1.46 -20.59
N GLU A 159 -9.84 -1.68 -21.84
CA GLU A 159 -8.44 -1.94 -22.18
C GLU A 159 -7.53 -0.77 -21.78
N GLU A 160 -7.97 0.47 -21.98
CA GLU A 160 -7.17 1.64 -21.62
C GLU A 160 -7.10 1.85 -20.10
N ILE A 161 -8.17 1.53 -19.36
CA ILE A 161 -8.15 1.55 -17.90
C ILE A 161 -7.17 0.51 -17.34
N VAL A 162 -7.12 -0.69 -17.92
CA VAL A 162 -6.14 -1.73 -17.52
C VAL A 162 -4.71 -1.29 -17.83
N LEU A 163 -4.49 -0.61 -18.96
CA LEU A 163 -3.18 -0.03 -19.29
C LEU A 163 -2.79 1.08 -18.29
N ASP A 164 -3.73 1.93 -17.89
CA ASP A 164 -3.47 2.96 -16.89
C ASP A 164 -3.17 2.39 -15.52
N GLU A 165 -3.87 1.32 -15.13
CA GLU A 165 -3.60 0.58 -13.90
C GLU A 165 -2.19 -0.01 -13.93
N THR A 166 -1.77 -0.56 -15.07
CA THR A 166 -0.39 -1.04 -15.25
C THR A 166 0.64 0.08 -15.03
N ILE A 167 0.33 1.31 -15.46
CA ILE A 167 1.18 2.48 -15.20
C ILE A 167 1.17 2.86 -13.71
N ASP A 168 0.03 2.75 -13.04
CA ASP A 168 -0.05 2.96 -11.58
C ASP A 168 0.85 1.97 -10.83
N CYS A 169 0.88 0.70 -11.27
CA CYS A 169 1.75 -0.33 -10.72
C CYS A 169 3.24 0.00 -10.86
N GLN A 170 3.68 0.60 -11.98
CA GLN A 170 5.08 1.00 -12.17
C GLN A 170 5.56 1.99 -11.11
N VAL A 171 4.67 2.84 -10.60
CA VAL A 171 4.99 3.75 -9.48
C VAL A 171 5.23 2.97 -8.20
N ILE A 172 4.41 1.94 -7.94
CA ILE A 172 4.59 1.08 -6.77
C ILE A 172 5.89 0.28 -6.87
N GLU A 173 6.24 -0.20 -8.07
CA GLU A 173 7.53 -0.85 -8.32
C GLU A 173 8.71 0.08 -8.07
N LEU A 174 8.63 1.35 -8.51
CA LEU A 174 9.64 2.36 -8.16
C LEU A 174 9.78 2.52 -6.64
N LEU A 175 8.66 2.58 -5.90
CA LEU A 175 8.71 2.68 -4.43
C LEU A 175 9.35 1.43 -3.81
N ARG A 176 8.99 0.24 -4.30
CA ARG A 176 9.56 -1.05 -3.86
C ARG A 176 11.05 -1.15 -4.11
N ASP A 177 11.54 -0.62 -5.23
CA ASP A 177 12.92 -0.88 -5.68
C ASP A 177 13.89 0.27 -5.32
N GLU A 178 13.40 1.52 -5.29
CA GLU A 178 14.26 2.71 -5.11
C GLU A 178 13.98 3.50 -3.82
N VAL A 179 12.87 3.25 -3.10
CA VAL A 179 12.53 3.97 -1.86
C VAL A 179 12.63 3.08 -0.63
N LEU A 180 11.80 2.04 -0.57
CA LEU A 180 11.66 1.19 0.62
C LEU A 180 12.95 0.48 1.06
N PRO A 181 13.80 -0.05 0.17
CA PRO A 181 15.07 -0.69 0.57
C PRO A 181 16.03 0.29 1.25
N TYR A 182 15.93 1.58 0.89
CA TYR A 182 16.80 2.66 1.36
C TYR A 182 16.11 3.59 2.36
N ALA A 183 15.01 3.15 2.99
CA ALA A 183 14.20 3.99 3.88
C ALA A 183 14.99 4.67 5.02
N HIS A 184 16.10 4.07 5.46
CA HIS A 184 16.98 4.59 6.51
C HIS A 184 17.84 5.80 6.06
N GLU A 185 18.01 6.02 4.76
CA GLU A 185 18.78 7.12 4.18
C GLU A 185 17.89 8.33 3.80
N MET A 186 16.60 8.27 4.13
CA MET A 186 15.59 9.22 3.69
C MET A 186 14.83 9.82 4.88
N PRO A 187 14.21 11.00 4.75
CA PRO A 187 13.45 11.59 5.86
C PRO A 187 12.32 10.68 6.33
N HIS A 188 12.19 10.50 7.64
CA HIS A 188 11.21 9.58 8.23
C HIS A 188 9.77 9.97 7.86
N GLN A 189 9.49 11.28 7.79
CA GLN A 189 8.19 11.81 7.38
C GLN A 189 7.81 11.35 5.97
N PHE A 190 8.77 11.34 5.04
CA PHE A 190 8.54 10.89 3.68
C PHE A 190 8.20 9.39 3.64
N ILE A 191 8.97 8.56 4.34
CA ILE A 191 8.69 7.12 4.40
C ILE A 191 7.32 6.84 5.03
N MET A 192 6.94 7.59 6.06
CA MET A 192 5.60 7.50 6.66
C MET A 192 4.50 7.84 5.65
N GLN A 193 4.67 8.89 4.84
CA GLN A 193 3.73 9.22 3.77
C GLN A 193 3.64 8.11 2.72
N ILE A 194 4.76 7.48 2.36
CA ILE A 194 4.77 6.33 1.43
C ILE A 194 4.04 5.11 2.01
N VAL A 195 4.22 4.79 3.30
CA VAL A 195 3.48 3.71 3.97
C VAL A 195 1.98 4.00 3.97
N VAL A 196 1.58 5.24 4.29
CA VAL A 196 0.17 5.67 4.24
C VAL A 196 -0.39 5.56 2.83
N LEU A 197 0.36 5.97 1.82
CA LEU A 197 0.00 5.90 0.40
C LEU A 197 -0.20 4.44 -0.05
N LEU A 198 0.71 3.54 0.29
CA LEU A 198 0.59 2.11 -0.02
C LEU A 198 -0.61 1.47 0.69
N ASN A 199 -0.86 1.84 1.94
CA ASN A 199 -2.04 1.38 2.66
C ASN A 199 -3.34 1.92 2.05
N LYS A 200 -3.37 3.19 1.63
CA LYS A 200 -4.50 3.78 0.90
C LYS A 200 -4.75 2.99 -0.40
N GLY A 201 -3.70 2.62 -1.12
CA GLY A 201 -3.77 1.82 -2.35
C GLY A 201 -4.29 0.40 -2.13
N SER A 202 -3.86 -0.25 -1.06
CA SER A 202 -4.28 -1.62 -0.73
C SER A 202 -5.77 -1.74 -0.32
N ILE A 203 -6.39 -0.64 0.14
CA ILE A 203 -7.80 -0.57 0.56
C ILE A 203 -8.75 -0.30 -0.61
N HIS A 204 -8.31 0.43 -1.65
CA HIS A 204 -9.18 0.88 -2.75
C HIS A 204 -9.66 -0.25 -3.70
N SER A 205 -9.46 -1.54 -3.35
CA SER A 205 -10.21 -2.67 -3.92
C SER A 205 -11.65 -2.80 -3.36
N ALA A 206 -12.04 -2.00 -2.36
CA ALA A 206 -13.21 -2.33 -1.54
C ALA A 206 -14.27 -1.23 -1.37
N SER A 207 -13.96 0.06 -1.47
CA SER A 207 -14.92 1.11 -1.11
C SER A 207 -15.83 1.53 -2.28
N ASP A 208 -16.91 0.77 -2.49
CA ASP A 208 -18.24 1.25 -2.94
C ASP A 208 -19.25 0.09 -2.87
N SER A 209 -19.79 -0.15 -1.68
CA SER A 209 -20.77 -1.21 -1.39
C SER A 209 -22.20 -0.81 -1.77
N ASN A 210 -22.45 -0.29 -2.97
CA ASN A 210 -23.81 0.13 -3.35
C ASN A 210 -24.23 -0.01 -4.82
N ILE A 211 -23.51 -0.74 -5.68
CA ILE A 211 -23.98 -0.90 -7.06
C ILE A 211 -23.91 -2.36 -7.54
N CYS A 212 -25.11 -2.92 -7.62
CA CYS A 212 -25.58 -4.05 -8.43
C CYS A 212 -24.75 -4.33 -9.70
N TYR A 213 -24.18 -5.53 -9.81
CA TYR A 213 -23.77 -6.33 -10.99
C TYR A 213 -22.99 -5.71 -12.19
N GLU A 214 -22.81 -4.40 -12.27
CA GLU A 214 -22.08 -3.70 -13.36
C GLU A 214 -20.80 -3.02 -12.85
N SER A 215 -20.62 -2.90 -11.52
CA SER A 215 -19.48 -2.20 -10.89
C SER A 215 -18.28 -3.10 -10.60
N ASP A 216 -18.34 -4.38 -10.94
CA ASP A 216 -17.31 -5.38 -10.63
C ASP A 216 -15.96 -5.09 -11.32
N TRP A 217 -15.94 -4.21 -12.32
CA TRP A 217 -14.73 -3.80 -13.07
C TRP A 217 -14.12 -2.49 -12.56
N LYS A 218 -14.68 -1.89 -11.50
CA LYS A 218 -14.29 -0.56 -10.96
C LYS A 218 -13.05 -0.62 -10.06
N LEU A 219 -12.52 -1.80 -9.80
CA LEU A 219 -11.49 -2.00 -8.77
C LEU A 219 -10.16 -2.18 -9.49
N ARG A 220 -9.22 -1.25 -9.26
CA ARG A 220 -7.82 -1.41 -9.66
C ARG A 220 -7.19 -2.53 -8.82
N GLU A 221 -7.59 -3.77 -9.10
CA GLU A 221 -7.25 -4.97 -8.35
C GLU A 221 -5.75 -5.28 -8.42
N ILE A 222 -5.15 -5.17 -9.61
CA ILE A 222 -3.72 -5.37 -9.82
C ILE A 222 -2.96 -4.34 -8.98
N PHE A 223 -3.36 -3.07 -9.06
CA PHE A 223 -2.75 -1.99 -8.28
C PHE A 223 -2.88 -2.21 -6.76
N ALA A 224 -4.08 -2.54 -6.28
CA ALA A 224 -4.32 -2.78 -4.86
C ALA A 224 -3.50 -3.97 -4.34
N LYS A 225 -3.41 -5.04 -5.14
CA LYS A 225 -2.57 -6.20 -4.85
C LYS A 225 -1.09 -5.82 -4.81
N THR A 226 -0.59 -5.07 -5.80
CA THR A 226 0.82 -4.62 -5.83
C THR A 226 1.16 -3.74 -4.63
N CYS A 227 0.26 -2.82 -4.23
CA CYS A 227 0.41 -2.00 -3.03
C CYS A 227 0.50 -2.87 -1.77
N PHE A 228 -0.41 -3.83 -1.64
CA PHE A 228 -0.44 -4.74 -0.52
C PHE A 228 0.82 -5.61 -0.43
N GLU A 229 1.21 -6.26 -1.54
CA GLU A 229 2.41 -7.11 -1.59
C GLU A 229 3.67 -6.32 -1.23
N THR A 230 3.77 -5.09 -1.73
CA THR A 230 4.90 -4.18 -1.43
C THR A 230 4.93 -3.83 0.06
N LEU A 231 3.77 -3.51 0.67
CA LEU A 231 3.67 -3.21 2.08
C LEU A 231 4.02 -4.42 2.96
N LEU A 232 3.57 -5.62 2.56
CA LEU A 232 3.88 -6.88 3.23
C LEU A 232 5.39 -7.19 3.15
N GLN A 233 5.98 -7.10 1.96
CA GLN A 233 7.42 -7.31 1.77
C GLN A 233 8.22 -6.35 2.63
N PHE A 234 7.90 -5.06 2.61
CA PHE A 234 8.58 -4.06 3.44
C PHE A 234 8.45 -4.35 4.95
N SER A 235 7.29 -4.81 5.39
CA SER A 235 7.04 -5.16 6.80
C SER A 235 7.77 -6.42 7.27
N LEU A 236 8.08 -7.36 6.35
CA LEU A 236 8.75 -8.63 6.66
C LEU A 236 10.28 -8.57 6.48
N LEU A 237 10.81 -7.56 5.77
CA LEU A 237 12.23 -7.44 5.42
C LEU A 237 13.15 -6.94 6.57
N ASP A 238 12.72 -7.06 7.83
CA ASP A 238 13.48 -6.58 9.01
C ASP A 238 14.59 -7.54 9.51
N ASP A 239 14.82 -8.67 8.84
CA ASP A 239 15.73 -9.71 9.35
C ASP A 239 17.08 -9.88 8.60
N ASN A 240 17.36 -9.17 7.50
CA ASN A 240 18.59 -9.43 6.74
C ASN A 240 19.74 -8.42 6.87
N CYS A 241 19.60 -7.35 7.65
CA CYS A 241 20.70 -6.38 7.87
C CYS A 241 20.84 -5.98 9.35
N ASN A 242 22.03 -6.24 9.91
CA ASN A 242 22.62 -5.69 11.14
C ASN A 242 22.36 -6.40 12.48
N ASN A 243 23.07 -7.50 12.70
CA ASN A 243 23.70 -7.76 14.00
C ASN A 243 24.82 -6.72 14.23
N ASN A 244 24.83 -6.10 15.41
CA ASN A 244 25.81 -5.15 15.96
C ASN A 244 25.54 -3.64 15.74
N ARG A 245 24.89 -2.99 16.72
CA ARG A 245 25.56 -2.03 17.64
C ARG A 245 24.57 -1.37 18.59
N SER A 246 24.96 -1.37 19.86
CA SER A 246 24.43 -0.61 20.98
C SER A 246 24.59 0.90 20.80
N SER A 247 23.63 1.68 21.30
CA SER A 247 23.89 2.84 22.19
C SER A 247 22.57 3.51 22.62
N VAL A 248 22.68 4.21 23.74
CA VAL A 248 21.67 4.60 24.74
C VAL A 248 21.36 6.11 24.67
N SER A 249 20.20 6.50 25.24
CA SER A 249 19.81 7.82 25.83
C SER A 249 19.48 8.99 24.88
N SER A 250 18.59 9.98 25.13
CA SER A 250 17.54 10.36 26.12
C SER A 250 17.10 11.82 25.75
N THR A 251 15.84 12.29 25.71
CA THR A 251 15.07 12.99 26.79
C THR A 251 13.91 13.85 26.21
N ALA A 252 12.76 13.89 26.93
CA ALA A 252 11.77 14.98 27.19
C ALA A 252 10.80 15.59 26.12
N SER A 253 9.51 15.19 26.22
CA SER A 253 8.19 15.87 26.51
C SER A 253 7.87 17.37 26.14
N PRO A 254 6.60 17.87 26.27
CA PRO A 254 5.56 17.92 25.21
C PRO A 254 4.84 19.29 25.07
N SER A 255 3.99 19.51 24.03
CA SER A 255 2.74 20.32 24.17
C SER A 255 1.80 20.35 22.94
N THR A 256 0.51 20.19 23.25
CA THR A 256 -0.76 20.69 22.64
C THR A 256 -1.27 20.27 21.25
N ALA A 257 -2.28 19.39 21.32
CA ALA A 257 -3.66 19.46 20.77
C ALA A 257 -3.96 19.50 19.24
N ALA A 258 -4.65 18.40 18.86
CA ALA A 258 -5.78 18.28 17.92
C ALA A 258 -5.52 18.09 16.41
N ALA A 259 -5.36 16.81 15.99
CA ALA A 259 -6.12 16.19 14.89
C ALA A 259 -5.81 14.67 14.69
N ASN A 260 -6.88 13.87 14.76
CA ASN A 260 -7.14 12.55 14.13
C ASN A 260 -6.36 11.27 14.57
N ALA A 261 -7.15 10.25 14.92
CA ALA A 261 -6.83 9.05 15.70
C ALA A 261 -5.79 8.07 15.11
N LEU A 262 -5.34 8.24 13.88
CA LEU A 262 -4.20 7.49 13.33
C LEU A 262 -2.85 8.06 13.83
N ASN A 263 -2.82 9.34 14.20
CA ASN A 263 -1.62 10.07 14.63
C ASN A 263 -1.29 9.88 16.12
N ALA A 264 -2.25 9.42 16.93
CA ALA A 264 -2.07 9.26 18.38
C ALA A 264 -1.02 8.16 18.73
N ASN A 265 -0.87 7.16 17.87
CA ASN A 265 0.13 6.10 18.04
C ASN A 265 1.55 6.54 17.62
N ILE A 266 1.68 7.67 16.92
CA ILE A 266 2.96 8.20 16.42
C ILE A 266 3.74 8.93 17.53
N ALA A 267 3.07 9.64 18.44
CA ALA A 267 3.73 10.43 19.50
C ALA A 267 4.29 9.59 20.67
N ASN A 268 3.66 8.45 21.00
CA ASN A 268 4.06 7.61 22.13
C ASN A 268 5.22 6.64 21.81
N ALA A 269 5.60 6.49 20.53
CA ALA A 269 6.66 5.58 20.08
C ALA A 269 8.00 6.30 19.75
N VAL A 270 8.17 7.55 20.19
CA VAL A 270 9.34 8.42 19.90
C VAL A 270 10.59 8.06 20.74
N GLY A 271 10.53 6.99 21.54
CA GLY A 271 11.70 6.44 22.24
C GLY A 271 12.50 5.47 21.39
N GLY A 272 13.51 5.96 20.66
CA GLY A 272 14.76 5.22 20.41
C GLY A 272 14.79 4.10 19.37
N ALA A 273 13.90 4.07 18.38
CA ALA A 273 13.99 3.12 17.26
C ALA A 273 14.43 3.84 15.98
N GLY A 274 15.34 3.26 15.21
CA GLY A 274 15.76 3.81 13.92
C GLY A 274 14.56 4.02 12.99
N GLY A 275 14.65 4.99 12.07
CA GLY A 275 13.52 5.34 11.19
C GLY A 275 12.92 4.17 10.40
N LYS A 276 13.76 3.18 10.07
CA LYS A 276 13.33 1.94 9.42
C LYS A 276 12.46 1.08 10.34
N ASP A 277 12.85 0.86 11.60
CA ASP A 277 12.06 0.09 12.58
C ASP A 277 10.72 0.79 12.90
N PHE A 278 10.69 2.12 12.85
CA PHE A 278 9.46 2.88 13.03
C PHE A 278 8.50 2.71 11.84
N ALA A 279 9.01 2.85 10.60
CA ALA A 279 8.22 2.67 9.39
C ALA A 279 7.72 1.22 9.23
N GLY A 280 8.57 0.23 9.54
CA GLY A 280 8.19 -1.19 9.55
C GLY A 280 7.06 -1.47 10.54
N ARG A 281 7.15 -0.94 11.78
CA ARG A 281 6.07 -1.08 12.78
C ARG A 281 4.76 -0.43 12.32
N LEU A 282 4.82 0.73 11.67
CA LEU A 282 3.64 1.38 11.11
C LEU A 282 3.04 0.55 9.97
N ALA A 283 3.87 0.01 9.09
CA ALA A 283 3.44 -0.84 7.99
C ALA A 283 2.76 -2.13 8.49
N VAL A 284 3.31 -2.78 9.51
CA VAL A 284 2.66 -3.94 10.17
C VAL A 284 1.30 -3.56 10.74
N THR A 285 1.20 -2.44 11.45
CA THR A 285 -0.08 -1.99 12.05
C THR A 285 -1.12 -1.70 10.97
N ALA A 286 -0.71 -1.05 9.87
CA ALA A 286 -1.56 -0.79 8.72
C ALA A 286 -2.04 -2.09 8.04
N LEU A 287 -1.15 -3.07 7.86
CA LEU A 287 -1.48 -4.39 7.32
C LEU A 287 -2.48 -5.13 8.20
N LEU A 288 -2.29 -5.12 9.52
CA LEU A 288 -3.21 -5.79 10.45
C LEU A 288 -4.61 -5.18 10.41
N HIS A 289 -4.70 -3.85 10.28
CA HIS A 289 -5.98 -3.18 10.08
C HIS A 289 -6.64 -3.62 8.76
N ARG A 290 -5.86 -3.70 7.68
CA ARG A 290 -6.36 -4.18 6.38
C ARG A 290 -6.83 -5.63 6.45
N PHE A 291 -6.09 -6.51 7.10
CA PHE A 291 -6.49 -7.90 7.31
C PHE A 291 -7.81 -8.00 8.04
N GLN A 292 -7.98 -7.25 9.13
CA GLN A 292 -9.22 -7.22 9.89
C GLN A 292 -10.41 -6.77 9.02
N GLU A 293 -10.22 -5.72 8.21
CA GLU A 293 -11.25 -5.21 7.31
C GLU A 293 -11.67 -6.26 6.26
N VAL A 294 -10.71 -6.90 5.59
CA VAL A 294 -10.99 -7.93 4.59
C VAL A 294 -11.69 -9.13 5.21
N LEU A 295 -11.21 -9.60 6.37
CA LEU A 295 -11.84 -10.71 7.10
C LEU A 295 -13.28 -10.39 7.49
N LYS A 296 -13.51 -9.20 8.08
CA LYS A 296 -14.84 -8.77 8.50
C LYS A 296 -15.79 -8.68 7.30
N ARG A 297 -15.36 -8.03 6.22
CA ARG A 297 -16.16 -7.88 5.02
C ARG A 297 -16.50 -9.22 4.38
N PHE A 298 -15.52 -10.11 4.25
CA PHE A 298 -15.76 -11.46 3.73
C PHE A 298 -16.80 -12.22 4.56
N ASN A 299 -16.70 -12.14 5.89
CA ASN A 299 -17.67 -12.79 6.77
C ASN A 299 -19.08 -12.17 6.64
N ASP A 300 -19.17 -10.84 6.52
CA ASP A 300 -20.43 -10.13 6.29
C ASP A 300 -21.04 -10.54 4.93
N ASP A 301 -20.22 -10.63 3.89
CA ASP A 301 -20.62 -11.02 2.53
C ASP A 301 -21.06 -12.49 2.48
N GLU A 302 -20.32 -13.45 3.07
CA GLU A 302 -20.70 -14.86 3.14
C GLU A 302 -22.02 -15.06 3.91
N ARG A 303 -22.24 -14.32 5.01
CA ARG A 303 -23.49 -14.37 5.78
C ARG A 303 -24.69 -13.86 4.97
N GLN A 304 -24.48 -12.86 4.12
CA GLN A 304 -25.52 -12.27 3.28
C GLN A 304 -25.76 -13.04 1.98
N SER A 305 -24.74 -13.71 1.44
CA SER A 305 -24.79 -14.39 0.13
C SER A 305 -25.66 -15.65 0.13
N GLY A 306 -25.93 -16.23 1.31
CA GLY A 306 -26.82 -17.38 1.45
C GLY A 306 -26.31 -18.61 0.67
N LYS A 307 -27.03 -19.00 -0.39
CA LYS A 307 -26.67 -20.15 -1.26
C LYS A 307 -25.85 -19.77 -2.50
N CYS A 308 -25.68 -18.47 -2.77
CA CYS A 308 -24.92 -18.02 -3.93
C CYS A 308 -23.42 -17.98 -3.57
N PRO A 309 -22.51 -18.55 -4.38
CA PRO A 309 -21.08 -18.40 -4.14
C PRO A 309 -20.63 -16.95 -4.38
N LEU A 310 -19.73 -16.46 -3.53
CA LEU A 310 -19.13 -15.13 -3.72
C LEU A 310 -18.31 -15.04 -5.01
N PRO A 311 -18.14 -13.83 -5.58
CA PRO A 311 -17.30 -13.61 -6.74
C PRO A 311 -15.87 -14.13 -6.56
N ARG A 312 -15.25 -14.64 -7.64
CA ARG A 312 -13.89 -15.22 -7.59
C ARG A 312 -12.84 -14.26 -7.04
N PHE A 313 -12.92 -12.97 -7.38
CA PHE A 313 -11.96 -11.98 -6.88
C PHE A 313 -12.03 -11.84 -5.34
N ARG A 314 -13.23 -11.92 -4.75
CA ARG A 314 -13.40 -11.91 -3.28
C ARG A 314 -12.75 -13.13 -2.64
N LEU A 315 -12.90 -14.30 -3.25
CA LEU A 315 -12.28 -15.54 -2.81
C LEU A 315 -10.74 -15.49 -2.92
N SER A 316 -10.23 -14.88 -4.00
CA SER A 316 -8.79 -14.65 -4.18
C SER A 316 -8.23 -13.67 -3.14
N GLU A 317 -8.93 -12.56 -2.88
CA GLU A 317 -8.54 -11.53 -1.90
C GLU A 317 -8.44 -12.12 -0.48
N ILE A 318 -9.45 -12.87 -0.04
CA ILE A 318 -9.44 -13.52 1.28
C ILE A 318 -8.39 -14.63 1.37
N SER A 319 -8.27 -15.48 0.33
CA SER A 319 -7.26 -16.57 0.28
C SER A 319 -5.85 -16.00 0.42
N PHE A 320 -5.59 -14.88 -0.25
CA PHE A 320 -4.32 -14.16 -0.18
C PHE A 320 -4.08 -13.53 1.20
N VAL A 321 -5.09 -12.85 1.77
CA VAL A 321 -5.01 -12.28 3.13
C VAL A 321 -4.72 -13.36 4.18
N LEU A 322 -5.39 -14.51 4.11
CA LEU A 322 -5.17 -15.61 5.05
C LEU A 322 -3.73 -16.15 4.99
N LYS A 323 -3.18 -16.34 3.78
CA LYS A 323 -1.76 -16.73 3.58
C LYS A 323 -0.79 -15.66 4.12
N ALA A 324 -1.12 -14.39 3.91
CA ALA A 324 -0.32 -13.28 4.41
C ALA A 324 -0.34 -13.21 5.94
N ILE A 325 -1.49 -13.44 6.59
CA ILE A 325 -1.60 -13.55 8.05
C ILE A 325 -0.74 -14.70 8.56
N ALA A 326 -0.82 -15.89 7.94
CA ALA A 326 0.01 -17.03 8.35
C ALA A 326 1.51 -16.67 8.31
N THR A 327 1.95 -16.01 7.23
CA THR A 327 3.34 -15.56 7.05
C THR A 327 3.73 -14.50 8.08
N LEU A 328 2.85 -13.52 8.34
CA LEU A 328 3.10 -12.46 9.31
C LEU A 328 3.21 -13.02 10.73
N VAL A 329 2.33 -13.95 11.13
CA VAL A 329 2.41 -14.60 12.45
C VAL A 329 3.75 -15.33 12.62
N ILE A 330 4.20 -16.06 11.60
CA ILE A 330 5.51 -16.76 11.63
C ILE A 330 6.65 -15.75 11.81
N SER A 331 6.63 -14.66 11.05
CA SER A 331 7.67 -13.62 11.14
C SER A 331 7.68 -12.93 12.50
N MET A 332 6.51 -12.50 13.00
CA MET A 332 6.40 -11.83 14.30
C MET A 332 6.78 -12.75 15.46
N LYS A 333 6.54 -14.08 15.38
CA LYS A 333 6.98 -15.06 16.38
C LYS A 333 8.51 -15.27 16.39
N LYS A 334 9.17 -15.13 15.24
CA LYS A 334 10.63 -15.26 15.11
C LYS A 334 11.35 -13.97 15.53
N ALA A 335 10.71 -12.82 15.37
CA ALA A 335 11.27 -11.53 15.74
C ALA A 335 11.53 -11.45 17.27
N PRO A 336 12.63 -10.80 17.70
CA PRO A 336 12.90 -10.60 19.12
C PRO A 336 11.81 -9.72 19.76
N ALA A 337 11.43 -10.03 21.00
CA ALA A 337 10.33 -9.36 21.72
C ALA A 337 10.49 -7.83 21.86
N SER A 338 11.70 -7.29 21.69
CA SER A 338 11.97 -5.85 21.69
C SER A 338 11.55 -5.14 20.40
N LYS A 339 11.43 -5.85 19.28
CA LYS A 339 11.04 -5.31 17.96
C LYS A 339 9.54 -5.42 17.67
N VAL A 340 8.86 -6.34 18.34
CA VAL A 340 7.43 -6.56 18.15
C VAL A 340 6.65 -5.50 18.93
N ASN A 341 5.91 -4.64 18.21
CA ASN A 341 5.08 -3.62 18.82
C ASN A 341 3.89 -4.29 19.55
N LYS A 342 3.72 -4.03 20.86
CA LYS A 342 2.65 -4.65 21.65
C LYS A 342 1.24 -4.45 21.06
N PRO A 343 0.84 -3.23 20.61
CA PRO A 343 -0.44 -3.01 19.93
C PRO A 343 -0.59 -3.83 18.63
N ALA A 344 0.49 -4.03 17.87
CA ALA A 344 0.43 -4.86 16.66
C ALA A 344 0.24 -6.34 17.02
N TRP A 345 0.87 -6.81 18.09
CA TRP A 345 0.65 -8.16 18.59
C TRP A 345 -0.76 -8.36 19.14
N ASP A 346 -1.27 -7.40 19.90
CA ASP A 346 -2.64 -7.42 20.42
C ASP A 346 -3.68 -7.40 19.28
N GLN A 347 -3.43 -6.60 18.24
CA GLN A 347 -4.28 -6.57 17.04
C GLN A 347 -4.20 -7.87 16.24
N LEU A 348 -3.02 -8.48 16.13
CA LEU A 348 -2.86 -9.80 15.52
C LEU A 348 -3.68 -10.86 16.26
N ILE A 349 -3.62 -10.89 17.60
CA ILE A 349 -4.48 -11.76 18.41
C ILE A 349 -5.95 -11.44 18.17
N GLY A 350 -6.30 -10.15 18.07
CA GLY A 350 -7.64 -9.67 17.75
C GLY A 350 -8.18 -10.10 16.39
N LEU A 351 -7.34 -10.62 15.48
CA LEU A 351 -7.81 -11.22 14.21
C LEU A 351 -8.44 -12.60 14.42
N TYR A 352 -8.11 -13.30 15.51
CA TYR A 352 -8.52 -14.68 15.75
C TYR A 352 -10.05 -14.90 15.68
N PRO A 353 -10.92 -14.08 16.30
CA PRO A 353 -12.37 -14.26 16.18
C PRO A 353 -12.86 -14.19 14.73
N TYR A 354 -12.29 -13.29 13.92
CA TYR A 354 -12.67 -13.16 12.51
C TYR A 354 -12.19 -14.34 11.67
N LEU A 355 -11.03 -14.93 11.99
CA LEU A 355 -10.55 -16.16 11.35
C LEU A 355 -11.47 -17.35 11.68
N VAL A 356 -11.92 -17.48 12.93
CA VAL A 356 -12.86 -18.52 13.33
C VAL A 356 -14.19 -18.36 12.58
N ASP A 357 -14.69 -17.14 12.45
CA ASP A 357 -15.90 -16.87 11.66
C ASP A 357 -15.74 -17.28 10.18
N CYS A 358 -14.54 -17.18 9.59
CA CYS A 358 -14.30 -17.65 8.22
C CYS A 358 -14.47 -19.16 8.04
N THR A 359 -14.52 -19.96 9.11
CA THR A 359 -14.68 -21.43 9.01
C THR A 359 -16.04 -21.86 8.44
N THR A 360 -17.02 -20.95 8.39
CA THR A 360 -18.32 -21.19 7.77
C THR A 360 -18.28 -21.20 6.24
N THR A 361 -17.14 -20.87 5.63
CA THR A 361 -17.04 -20.81 4.17
C THR A 361 -17.18 -22.18 3.50
N THR A 362 -17.80 -22.19 2.33
CA THR A 362 -17.92 -23.38 1.48
C THR A 362 -16.77 -23.53 0.48
N SER A 363 -15.92 -22.50 0.34
CA SER A 363 -14.83 -22.50 -0.64
C SER A 363 -13.63 -23.33 -0.17
N PRO A 364 -13.21 -24.38 -0.91
CA PRO A 364 -12.09 -25.23 -0.52
C PRO A 364 -10.74 -24.49 -0.57
N GLU A 365 -10.63 -23.46 -1.41
CA GLU A 365 -9.41 -22.64 -1.48
C GLU A 365 -9.22 -21.83 -0.21
N VAL A 366 -10.28 -21.13 0.22
CA VAL A 366 -10.29 -20.30 1.43
C VAL A 366 -10.08 -21.18 2.66
N SER A 367 -10.75 -22.33 2.73
CA SER A 367 -10.59 -23.29 3.84
C SER A 367 -9.16 -23.80 3.99
N ARG A 368 -8.42 -24.02 2.90
CA ARG A 368 -7.01 -24.43 2.96
C ARG A 368 -6.13 -23.33 3.55
N SER A 369 -6.24 -22.12 3.01
CA SER A 369 -5.49 -20.94 3.50
C SER A 369 -5.84 -20.59 4.95
N LEU A 370 -7.12 -20.74 5.32
CA LEU A 370 -7.61 -20.52 6.67
C LEU A 370 -7.02 -21.52 7.66
N ARG A 371 -6.98 -22.80 7.30
CA ARG A 371 -6.35 -23.84 8.14
C ARG A 371 -4.89 -23.52 8.41
N GLU A 372 -4.14 -23.10 7.39
CA GLU A 372 -2.74 -22.69 7.55
C GLU A 372 -2.59 -21.50 8.49
N ALA A 373 -3.45 -20.49 8.39
CA ALA A 373 -3.47 -19.34 9.28
C ALA A 373 -3.79 -19.74 10.73
N LEU A 374 -4.88 -20.49 10.97
CA LEU A 374 -5.31 -20.93 12.29
C LEU A 374 -4.25 -21.78 13.00
N LEU A 375 -3.53 -22.64 12.26
CA LEU A 375 -2.44 -23.43 12.83
C LEU A 375 -1.30 -22.58 13.39
N GLN A 376 -1.09 -21.35 12.89
CA GLN A 376 -0.08 -20.45 13.45
C GLN A 376 -0.45 -19.87 14.82
N TYR A 377 -1.75 -19.82 15.14
CA TYR A 377 -2.27 -19.36 16.43
C TYR A 377 -2.23 -20.44 17.52
N THR A 378 -1.91 -21.69 17.20
CA THR A 378 -1.80 -22.78 18.18
C THR A 378 -0.87 -22.42 19.33
N ASP A 379 0.27 -21.77 19.03
CA ASP A 379 1.23 -21.33 20.03
C ASP A 379 0.68 -20.28 21.01
N LEU A 380 -0.28 -19.47 20.56
CA LEU A 380 -0.93 -18.43 21.36
C LEU A 380 -2.00 -18.99 22.30
N LEU A 381 -2.46 -20.23 22.07
CA LEU A 381 -3.53 -20.89 22.82
C LEU A 381 -2.99 -21.86 23.90
N HIS A 382 -1.69 -21.83 24.20
CA HIS A 382 -1.12 -22.66 25.26
C HIS A 382 -1.60 -22.25 26.66
N ALA A 383 -1.81 -23.26 27.53
CA ALA A 383 -2.10 -23.02 28.94
C ALA A 383 -1.00 -22.15 29.58
N PRO A 384 -1.35 -21.21 30.48
CA PRO A 384 -0.35 -20.44 31.23
C PRO A 384 0.63 -21.40 31.88
N LYS A 385 1.94 -21.23 31.62
CA LYS A 385 2.96 -22.01 32.31
C LYS A 385 2.86 -21.66 33.80
N CYS A 386 2.32 -22.56 34.61
CA CYS A 386 2.34 -22.39 36.06
C CYS A 386 3.78 -22.11 36.50
N PHE A 387 4.00 -20.96 37.14
CA PHE A 387 5.25 -20.67 37.83
C PHE A 387 5.41 -21.70 38.94
N ASN A 388 6.17 -22.77 38.67
CA ASN A 388 6.53 -23.72 39.71
C ASN A 388 7.62 -23.06 40.57
N ASN A 389 7.19 -22.33 41.59
CA ASN A 389 8.07 -21.72 42.57
C ASN A 389 8.58 -22.82 43.53
N ASN A 390 9.51 -23.66 43.07
CA ASN A 390 10.28 -24.50 43.96
C ASN A 390 11.45 -23.69 44.52
N ASN A 391 11.17 -22.95 45.59
CA ASN A 391 12.21 -22.48 46.50
C ASN A 391 12.94 -23.70 47.07
N ASN A 392 14.20 -23.87 46.65
CA ASN A 392 15.17 -24.65 47.40
C ASN A 392 15.49 -23.95 48.72
N ASN A 393 15.19 -24.60 49.84
CA ASN A 393 16.07 -24.56 51.02
C ASN A 393 15.82 -25.78 51.92
N VAL A 394 16.73 -26.75 51.74
CA VAL A 394 17.43 -27.62 52.72
C VAL A 394 16.84 -27.71 54.13
N ASP A 395 16.43 -28.90 54.57
CA ASP A 395 17.12 -29.63 55.65
C ASP A 395 16.70 -31.11 55.79
N ASN A 396 17.68 -31.91 56.23
CA ASN A 396 17.68 -33.38 56.33
C ASN A 396 16.71 -33.95 57.38
N THR A 397 16.11 -35.13 57.10
CA THR A 397 16.31 -36.43 57.80
C THR A 397 15.11 -37.40 57.66
N ALA A 398 15.45 -38.69 57.63
CA ALA A 398 14.63 -39.87 57.95
C ALA A 398 13.64 -40.44 56.91
N THR A 399 14.09 -41.54 56.27
CA THR A 399 13.41 -42.84 56.12
C THR A 399 11.91 -42.92 56.41
N SER A 400 11.10 -43.26 55.39
CA SER A 400 10.32 -44.51 55.33
C SER A 400 9.36 -44.52 54.14
N SER A 401 9.37 -45.63 53.41
CA SER A 401 8.31 -46.25 52.61
C SER A 401 6.90 -45.64 52.70
N SER A 402 6.25 -45.38 51.56
CA SER A 402 4.99 -46.07 51.19
C SER A 402 4.47 -45.64 49.82
N SER A 403 4.01 -46.66 49.10
CA SER A 403 3.41 -46.66 47.77
C SER A 403 2.02 -46.05 47.73
N SER A 404 1.65 -45.43 46.60
CA SER A 404 0.29 -45.29 46.04
C SER A 404 0.46 -44.83 44.58
N ASN A 405 0.37 -45.67 43.54
CA ASN A 405 -0.85 -46.19 42.88
C ASN A 405 -1.96 -45.11 42.79
N ILE A 406 -2.58 -44.75 41.66
CA ILE A 406 -2.89 -45.54 40.45
C ILE A 406 -3.53 -44.64 39.35
N GLN A 407 -3.26 -45.02 38.09
CA GLN A 407 -4.06 -45.00 36.84
C GLN A 407 -4.51 -43.72 36.09
N CYS A 408 -3.93 -43.61 34.89
CA CYS A 408 -4.58 -43.24 33.63
C CYS A 408 -5.86 -44.05 33.37
N VAL A 409 -6.90 -43.36 32.86
CA VAL A 409 -8.01 -43.99 32.13
C VAL A 409 -8.00 -43.45 30.70
N THR A 410 -7.54 -44.29 29.77
CA THR A 410 -7.77 -44.17 28.33
C THR A 410 -8.93 -45.09 27.96
N SER A 411 -10.04 -44.53 27.51
CA SER A 411 -11.17 -45.30 26.96
C SER A 411 -11.03 -45.35 25.44
N SER A 412 -10.52 -46.49 24.96
CA SER A 412 -10.65 -46.96 23.58
C SER A 412 -11.30 -48.33 23.64
N SER A 413 -12.54 -48.46 23.16
CA SER A 413 -13.25 -49.73 23.08
C SER A 413 -13.49 -50.10 21.62
N SER A 414 -12.79 -51.16 21.20
CA SER A 414 -12.93 -51.85 19.92
C SER A 414 -13.95 -53.00 20.05
N VAL A 415 -14.80 -53.10 19.02
CA VAL A 415 -15.32 -54.32 18.35
C VAL A 415 -15.32 -55.65 19.11
N SER A 416 -16.48 -56.31 19.15
CA SER A 416 -16.58 -57.78 19.04
C SER A 416 -17.89 -58.19 18.36
N ASN A 417 -17.74 -59.06 17.35
CA ASN A 417 -18.79 -59.76 16.62
C ASN A 417 -19.51 -60.79 17.50
N GLU A 418 -20.79 -61.03 17.24
CA GLU A 418 -21.34 -62.38 17.19
C GLU A 418 -22.63 -62.43 16.35
N THR A 419 -22.96 -63.64 15.92
CA THR A 419 -23.55 -63.98 14.63
C THR A 419 -25.04 -64.32 14.76
N GLN A 420 -25.78 -64.20 13.64
CA GLN A 420 -26.71 -65.20 13.09
C GLN A 420 -28.22 -64.87 12.99
N GLN A 421 -28.68 -64.94 11.73
CA GLN A 421 -29.98 -65.41 11.22
C GLN A 421 -31.24 -64.50 11.17
N GLN A 422 -31.63 -64.28 9.91
CA GLN A 422 -32.94 -64.58 9.28
C GLN A 422 -33.84 -63.43 8.79
N GLN A 423 -34.05 -63.50 7.46
CA GLN A 423 -35.29 -63.32 6.68
C GLN A 423 -35.69 -61.92 6.17
N HIS A 424 -35.74 -61.87 4.82
CA HIS A 424 -36.73 -61.23 3.92
C HIS A 424 -37.24 -59.81 4.29
N SER A 425 -37.26 -58.81 3.42
CA SER A 425 -37.87 -58.80 2.09
C SER A 425 -37.74 -57.40 1.46
N ASN A 426 -37.65 -57.38 0.13
CA ASN A 426 -37.96 -56.33 -0.85
C ASN A 426 -38.58 -54.99 -0.40
N GLY A 427 -38.18 -53.92 -1.10
CA GLY A 427 -39.09 -52.82 -1.45
C GLY A 427 -38.39 -51.51 -1.79
N GLN A 428 -38.59 -51.06 -3.04
CA GLN A 428 -38.40 -49.72 -3.62
C GLN A 428 -38.67 -48.58 -2.59
N GLU A 429 -37.95 -47.46 -2.59
CA GLU A 429 -37.68 -46.47 -3.64
C GLU A 429 -36.38 -45.70 -3.35
#